data_AF-A0A7C6VWU1-F1
#
_entry.id   AF-A0A7C6VWU1-F1
#
_cell.length_a   1.000
_cell.length_b   1.000
_cell.length_c   1.000
_cell.angle_alpha   90.00
_cell.angle_beta   90.00
_cell.angle_gamma   90.00
#
_symmetry.space_group_name_H-M   'P 1'
#
loop_
_entity.id
_entity.type
_entity.pdbx_description
1 polymer ?
#
loop_
_entity_poly.entity_id
_entity_poly.type
_entity_poly.pdbx_seq_one_letter_code
_entity_poly.pdbx_strand_id
1 'polypeptide(L)'
;MSRIVLTEELQTEYQRLFAACDIREERAADVDERVDAIMADRDRYWTVGRRLNLPWFVVAVLHEADTGHDFTVHLHNGDPLTERTRHLPEGRPAEGEPPFSWEDSATDALCLSYWDQWSDWSIAGTLFKLEGHGGWSYRLHHPEVPSPYLWNCSTYYSQGKYVTDDSWNETAVAQRCGVAVLLRRLAERDLIEFAGAGEPAHGPLLRYAETETSPWVEALQRFLNTLPGVYVKVDGWAGPRTSEAFHKLTGRYLSGDPRAADRD
;
A
#
# COMPACT_ATOMS: atom_id res chain seq x y z
N MET A 1 11.52 -15.85 -18.18
CA MET A 1 10.98 -15.70 -16.81
C MET A 1 9.47 -15.79 -16.90
N SER A 2 8.89 -16.82 -16.30
CA SER A 2 7.44 -17.01 -16.23
C SER A 2 6.84 -15.79 -15.53
N ARG A 3 6.11 -14.96 -16.28
CA ARG A 3 5.44 -13.79 -15.70
C ARG A 3 4.28 -14.33 -14.87
N ILE A 4 4.45 -14.42 -13.55
CA ILE A 4 3.34 -14.74 -12.66
C ILE A 4 2.33 -13.60 -12.81
N VAL A 5 1.07 -13.95 -13.05
CA VAL A 5 -0.05 -13.01 -13.23
C VAL A 5 -1.04 -13.26 -12.10
N LEU A 6 -1.67 -12.19 -11.63
CA LEU A 6 -2.74 -12.26 -10.63
C LEU A 6 -4.02 -12.83 -11.27
N THR A 7 -4.14 -14.15 -11.33
CA THR A 7 -5.35 -14.85 -11.79
C THR A 7 -6.42 -14.86 -10.70
N GLU A 8 -7.67 -15.17 -11.04
CA GLU A 8 -8.77 -15.27 -10.06
C GLU A 8 -8.51 -16.36 -9.01
N GLU A 9 -7.86 -17.46 -9.40
CA GLU A 9 -7.46 -18.52 -8.47
C GLU A 9 -6.44 -18.00 -7.46
N LEU A 10 -5.43 -17.26 -7.95
CA LEU A 10 -4.39 -16.69 -7.09
C LEU A 10 -4.96 -15.60 -6.17
N GLN A 11 -5.91 -14.80 -6.65
CA GLN A 11 -6.63 -13.83 -5.82
C GLN A 11 -7.38 -14.52 -4.68
N THR A 12 -8.12 -15.58 -5.00
CA THR A 12 -8.87 -16.38 -4.02
C THR A 12 -7.93 -17.03 -3.00
N GLU A 13 -6.77 -17.53 -3.46
CA GLU A 13 -5.75 -18.09 -2.59
C GLU A 13 -5.22 -17.05 -1.58
N TYR A 14 -4.83 -15.85 -2.04
CA TYR A 14 -4.36 -14.78 -1.17
C TYR A 14 -5.42 -14.35 -0.15
N GLN A 15 -6.67 -14.18 -0.59
CA GLN A 15 -7.77 -13.82 0.29
C GLN A 15 -7.98 -14.88 1.37
N ARG A 16 -7.97 -16.17 0.99
CA ARG A 16 -8.11 -17.28 1.92
C ARG A 16 -6.96 -17.33 2.92
N LEU A 17 -5.72 -17.20 2.46
CA LEU A 17 -4.54 -17.19 3.33
C LEU A 17 -4.58 -16.01 4.29
N PHE A 18 -4.94 -14.81 3.82
CA PHE A 18 -5.03 -13.64 4.69
C PHE A 18 -6.17 -13.75 5.71
N ALA A 19 -7.33 -14.29 5.30
CA ALA A 19 -8.48 -14.47 6.17
C ALA A 19 -8.20 -15.47 7.31
N ALA A 20 -7.53 -16.57 7.00
CA ALA A 20 -7.18 -17.64 7.93
C ALA A 20 -5.77 -17.48 8.55
N CYS A 21 -5.12 -16.34 8.34
CA CYS A 21 -3.82 -16.03 8.94
C CYS A 21 -4.00 -15.78 10.44
N ASP A 22 -3.42 -16.67 11.24
CA ASP A 22 -3.31 -16.51 12.69
C ASP A 22 -1.86 -16.16 13.05
N ILE A 23 -1.71 -15.14 13.89
CA ILE A 23 -0.43 -14.70 14.43
C ILE A 23 -0.07 -15.63 15.59
N ARG A 24 1.17 -16.13 15.62
CA ARG A 24 1.65 -17.00 16.71
C ARG A 24 1.64 -16.22 18.02
N GLU A 25 1.07 -16.82 19.08
CA GLU A 25 0.89 -16.16 20.38
C GLU A 25 2.22 -15.63 20.94
N GLU A 26 3.30 -16.41 20.80
CA GLU A 26 4.64 -16.04 21.24
C GLU A 26 5.27 -14.88 20.45
N ARG A 27 4.73 -14.53 19.28
CA ARG A 27 5.18 -13.39 18.45
C ARG A 27 4.18 -12.24 18.47
N ALA A 28 3.01 -12.40 19.08
CA ALA A 28 1.96 -11.38 19.07
C ALA A 28 2.43 -10.04 19.68
N ALA A 29 3.17 -10.09 20.79
CA ALA A 29 3.74 -8.91 21.43
C ALA A 29 4.73 -8.17 20.52
N ASP A 30 5.63 -8.88 19.84
CA ASP A 30 6.57 -8.29 18.88
C ASP A 30 5.85 -7.62 17.70
N VAL A 31 4.77 -8.24 17.22
CA VAL A 31 3.98 -7.70 16.11
C VAL A 31 3.23 -6.45 16.56
N ASP A 32 2.68 -6.45 17.78
CA ASP A 32 2.00 -5.29 18.35
C ASP A 32 2.94 -4.09 18.51
N GLU A 33 4.16 -4.32 19.03
CA GLU A 33 5.17 -3.27 19.17
C GLU A 33 5.50 -2.61 17.82
N ARG A 34 5.66 -3.43 16.77
CA ARG A 34 5.92 -2.93 15.40
C ARG A 34 4.73 -2.16 14.84
N VAL A 35 3.51 -2.63 15.06
CA VAL A 35 2.31 -1.91 14.63
C VAL A 35 2.17 -0.57 15.35
N ASP A 36 2.47 -0.50 16.64
CA ASP A 36 2.47 0.75 17.38
C ASP A 36 3.54 1.73 16.87
N ALA A 37 4.74 1.23 16.54
CA ALA A 37 5.79 2.05 15.91
C ALA A 37 5.34 2.60 14.54
N ILE A 38 4.77 1.74 13.69
CA ILE A 38 4.20 2.15 12.39
C ILE A 38 3.14 3.25 12.58
N MET A 39 2.29 3.10 13.59
CA MET A 39 1.23 4.06 13.86
C MET A 39 1.74 5.41 14.38
N ALA A 40 2.86 5.42 15.12
CA ALA A 40 3.49 6.66 15.57
C ALA A 40 3.99 7.52 14.39
N ASP A 41 4.47 6.88 13.32
CA ASP A 41 5.00 7.55 12.12
C ASP A 41 4.02 7.59 10.94
N ARG A 42 2.73 7.32 11.18
CA ARG A 42 1.68 7.24 10.14
C ARG A 42 1.67 8.41 9.17
N ASP A 43 1.84 9.63 9.67
CA ASP A 43 1.74 10.85 8.86
C ASP A 43 2.86 10.95 7.80
N ARG A 44 4.02 10.34 8.08
CA ARG A 44 5.15 10.25 7.14
C ARG A 44 4.83 9.28 6.02
N TYR A 45 4.30 8.10 6.36
CA TYR A 45 3.83 7.12 5.38
C TYR A 45 2.69 7.67 4.52
N TRP A 46 1.78 8.44 5.12
CA TRP A 46 0.69 9.11 4.41
C TRP A 46 1.21 10.12 3.39
N THR A 47 2.25 10.87 3.74
CA THR A 47 2.88 11.84 2.83
C THR A 47 3.41 11.16 1.56
N VAL A 48 4.13 10.05 1.71
CA VAL A 48 4.63 9.26 0.56
C VAL A 48 3.49 8.62 -0.21
N GLY A 49 2.54 7.98 0.48
CA GLY A 49 1.39 7.32 -0.13
C GLY A 49 0.57 8.27 -1.00
N ARG A 50 0.32 9.50 -0.53
CA ARG A 50 -0.39 10.52 -1.32
C ARG A 50 0.34 10.96 -2.58
N ARG A 51 1.66 11.06 -2.55
CA ARG A 51 2.46 11.47 -3.72
C ARG A 51 2.36 10.45 -4.85
N LEU A 52 2.22 9.18 -4.49
CA LEU A 52 2.25 8.05 -5.42
C LEU A 52 0.89 7.37 -5.61
N ASN A 53 -0.16 7.89 -4.97
CA ASN A 53 -1.49 7.27 -4.95
C ASN A 53 -1.48 5.82 -4.43
N LEU A 54 -0.67 5.56 -3.41
CA LEU A 54 -0.53 4.28 -2.73
C LEU A 54 -1.21 4.35 -1.35
N PRO A 55 -1.78 3.24 -0.85
CA PRO A 55 -2.20 3.17 0.54
C PRO A 55 -0.98 3.30 1.46
N TRP A 56 -1.07 4.19 2.44
CA TRP A 56 0.04 4.48 3.36
C TRP A 56 0.57 3.24 4.08
N PHE A 57 -0.31 2.28 4.39
CA PHE A 57 0.05 1.04 5.08
C PHE A 57 0.98 0.15 4.23
N VAL A 58 0.92 0.24 2.90
CA VAL A 58 1.85 -0.49 2.01
C VAL A 58 3.26 0.06 2.17
N VAL A 59 3.40 1.39 2.20
CA VAL A 59 4.70 2.05 2.42
C VAL A 59 5.25 1.68 3.80
N ALA A 60 4.39 1.65 4.82
CA ALA A 60 4.78 1.31 6.18
C ALA A 60 5.34 -0.12 6.31
N VAL A 61 4.64 -1.12 5.75
CA VAL A 61 5.09 -2.51 5.85
C VAL A 61 6.33 -2.79 5.01
N LEU A 62 6.52 -2.10 3.87
CA LEU A 62 7.76 -2.16 3.09
C LEU A 62 8.93 -1.58 3.89
N HIS A 63 8.74 -0.41 4.51
CA HIS A 63 9.77 0.23 5.34
C HIS A 63 10.21 -0.69 6.49
N GLU A 64 9.25 -1.32 7.17
CA GLU A 64 9.50 -2.29 8.23
C GLU A 64 10.24 -3.55 7.73
N ALA A 65 9.80 -4.11 6.60
CA ALA A 65 10.38 -5.35 6.06
C ALA A 65 11.80 -5.15 5.51
N ASP A 66 12.04 -4.04 4.83
CA ASP A 66 13.25 -3.83 4.04
C ASP A 66 14.35 -3.16 4.88
N THR A 67 13.98 -2.17 5.71
CA THR A 67 14.95 -1.39 6.51
C THR A 67 14.77 -1.57 8.02
N GLY A 68 13.69 -2.17 8.49
CA GLY A 68 13.44 -2.34 9.93
C GLY A 68 13.07 -1.03 10.63
N HIS A 69 12.29 -0.17 9.96
CA HIS A 69 11.83 1.12 10.50
C HIS A 69 12.91 2.21 10.61
N ASP A 70 14.00 2.11 9.85
CA ASP A 70 15.10 3.07 9.93
C ASP A 70 14.90 4.26 8.97
N PHE A 71 14.48 5.38 9.54
CA PHE A 71 14.28 6.63 8.80
C PHE A 71 15.57 7.38 8.45
N THR A 72 16.75 6.85 8.78
CA THR A 72 18.04 7.46 8.46
C THR A 72 18.68 6.90 7.19
N VAL A 73 18.04 5.87 6.60
CA VAL A 73 18.53 5.18 5.40
C VAL A 73 17.57 5.27 4.22
N HIS A 74 18.12 5.08 3.04
CA HIS A 74 17.41 4.96 1.77
C HIS A 74 16.59 3.66 1.74
N LEU A 75 15.29 3.77 1.48
CA LEU A 75 14.40 2.61 1.29
C LEU A 75 14.88 1.68 0.15
N HIS A 76 15.63 2.23 -0.81
CA HIS A 76 16.18 1.48 -1.94
C HIS A 76 17.03 0.26 -1.52
N ASN A 77 17.94 0.47 -0.58
CA ASN A 77 19.07 -0.43 -0.35
C ASN A 77 19.69 -0.33 1.06
N GLY A 78 19.19 0.56 1.92
CA GLY A 78 19.70 0.78 3.27
C GLY A 78 20.94 1.69 3.37
N ASP A 79 21.34 2.39 2.30
CA ASP A 79 22.42 3.38 2.37
C ASP A 79 22.00 4.62 3.19
N PRO A 80 22.91 5.34 3.85
CA PRO A 80 22.56 6.55 4.62
C PRO A 80 22.00 7.68 3.75
N LEU A 81 20.96 8.38 4.22
CA LEU A 81 20.34 9.55 3.54
C LEU A 81 21.27 10.77 3.41
N THR A 82 22.46 10.73 4.04
CA THR A 82 23.45 11.81 4.02
C THR A 82 24.18 11.96 2.68
N GLU A 83 24.07 10.96 1.81
CA GLU A 83 24.68 10.94 0.50
C GLU A 83 23.72 10.29 -0.50
N ARG A 84 24.14 10.12 -1.75
CA ARG A 84 23.40 9.28 -2.71
C ARG A 84 23.75 7.82 -2.49
N THR A 85 22.84 6.94 -2.89
CA THR A 85 23.07 5.49 -2.86
C THR A 85 24.34 5.12 -3.61
N ARG A 86 25.16 4.29 -2.97
CA ARG A 86 26.37 3.70 -3.53
C ARG A 86 26.12 2.24 -3.93
N HIS A 87 25.30 1.54 -3.15
CA HIS A 87 24.82 0.22 -3.53
C HIS A 87 23.72 0.33 -4.58
N LEU A 88 23.52 -0.75 -5.35
CA LEU A 88 22.49 -0.78 -6.38
C LEU A 88 21.09 -0.61 -5.76
N PRO A 89 20.21 0.23 -6.34
CA PRO A 89 20.45 1.12 -7.47
C PRO A 89 21.34 2.33 -7.09
N GLU A 90 22.46 2.54 -7.79
CA GLU A 90 23.43 3.60 -7.49
C GLU A 90 22.92 4.99 -7.93
N GLY A 91 23.35 6.04 -7.22
CA GLY A 91 23.15 7.43 -7.60
C GLY A 91 21.74 7.98 -7.30
N ARG A 92 21.02 7.38 -6.35
CA ARG A 92 19.66 7.75 -5.95
C ARG A 92 19.64 8.51 -4.62
N PRO A 93 18.65 9.40 -4.40
CA PRO A 93 17.69 9.95 -5.35
C PRO A 93 18.37 10.72 -6.50
N ALA A 94 17.78 10.64 -7.69
CA ALA A 94 18.35 11.28 -8.88
C ALA A 94 18.23 12.82 -8.83
N GLU A 95 17.15 13.32 -8.24
CA GLU A 95 16.86 14.75 -8.07
C GLU A 95 17.12 15.20 -6.62
N GLY A 96 17.48 16.48 -6.45
CA GLY A 96 17.78 17.10 -5.15
C GLY A 96 19.27 17.08 -4.78
N GLU A 97 19.60 17.53 -3.57
CA GLU A 97 20.95 17.42 -3.01
C GLU A 97 20.89 16.88 -1.58
N PRO A 98 21.86 16.05 -1.15
CA PRO A 98 21.88 15.49 0.19
C PRO A 98 22.16 16.56 1.27
N PRO A 99 21.75 16.32 2.53
CA PRO A 99 21.03 15.15 3.01
C PRO A 99 19.57 15.12 2.55
N PHE A 100 19.10 13.95 2.11
CA PHE A 100 17.74 13.78 1.62
C PHE A 100 16.75 13.58 2.76
N SER A 101 15.51 14.04 2.58
CA SER A 101 14.41 13.58 3.42
C SER A 101 14.10 12.11 3.10
N TRP A 102 13.65 11.37 4.10
CA TRP A 102 13.24 9.98 3.89
C TRP A 102 12.07 9.88 2.91
N GLU A 103 11.13 10.84 2.98
CA GLU A 103 9.93 10.88 2.14
C GLU A 103 10.29 11.05 0.66
N ASP A 104 11.27 11.91 0.34
CA ASP A 104 11.73 12.11 -1.03
C ASP A 104 12.46 10.86 -1.55
N SER A 105 13.31 10.26 -0.73
CA SER A 105 13.98 9.01 -1.11
C SER A 105 13.04 7.82 -1.27
N ALA A 106 12.06 7.67 -0.37
CA ALA A 106 11.07 6.61 -0.45
C ALA A 106 10.20 6.78 -1.70
N THR A 107 9.89 8.02 -2.07
CA THR A 107 9.15 8.33 -3.31
C THR A 107 9.95 7.88 -4.54
N ASP A 108 11.24 8.21 -4.64
CA ASP A 108 12.11 7.77 -5.75
C ASP A 108 12.21 6.23 -5.82
N ALA A 109 12.34 5.56 -4.67
CA ALA A 109 12.43 4.10 -4.60
C ALA A 109 11.18 3.40 -5.13
N LEU A 110 10.01 3.86 -4.70
CA LEU A 110 8.74 3.27 -5.09
C LEU A 110 8.40 3.55 -6.56
N CYS A 111 8.76 4.72 -7.09
CA CYS A 111 8.67 5.02 -8.52
C CYS A 111 9.58 4.11 -9.36
N LEU A 112 10.83 3.90 -8.92
CA LEU A 112 11.79 3.05 -9.64
C LEU A 112 11.32 1.60 -9.74
N SER A 113 10.62 1.12 -8.71
CA SER A 113 10.03 -0.22 -8.63
C SER A 113 8.60 -0.30 -9.20
N TYR A 114 8.15 0.75 -9.91
CA TYR A 114 6.84 0.81 -10.58
C TYR A 114 5.66 0.53 -9.64
N TRP A 115 5.72 1.04 -8.41
CA TRP A 115 4.60 0.96 -7.46
C TRP A 115 3.50 1.95 -7.83
N ASP A 116 3.88 3.12 -8.33
CA ASP A 116 3.01 4.18 -8.86
C ASP A 116 2.09 3.72 -10.01
N GLN A 117 2.48 2.66 -10.73
CA GLN A 117 1.71 2.10 -11.84
C GLN A 117 0.72 1.00 -11.41
N TRP A 118 0.75 0.57 -10.15
CA TRP A 118 -0.14 -0.46 -9.62
C TRP A 118 -1.41 0.17 -9.03
N SER A 119 -2.56 -0.38 -9.37
CA SER A 119 -3.87 0.18 -8.98
C SER A 119 -4.75 -0.76 -8.15
N ASP A 120 -4.44 -2.06 -8.11
CA ASP A 120 -5.22 -3.04 -7.37
C ASP A 120 -4.72 -3.16 -5.93
N TRP A 121 -5.25 -2.32 -5.04
CA TRP A 121 -4.98 -2.41 -3.61
C TRP A 121 -6.07 -3.16 -2.83
N SER A 122 -6.73 -4.12 -3.49
CA SER A 122 -7.43 -5.17 -2.76
C SER A 122 -6.44 -5.99 -1.92
N ILE A 123 -6.95 -6.81 -1.00
CA ILE A 123 -6.10 -7.72 -0.21
C ILE A 123 -5.22 -8.57 -1.14
N ALA A 124 -5.82 -9.17 -2.17
CA ALA A 124 -5.12 -10.01 -3.12
C ALA A 124 -4.08 -9.24 -3.93
N GLY A 125 -4.46 -8.08 -4.49
CA GLY A 125 -3.55 -7.26 -5.30
C GLY A 125 -2.38 -6.71 -4.49
N THR A 126 -2.63 -6.31 -3.24
CA THR A 126 -1.60 -5.84 -2.31
C THR A 126 -0.60 -6.95 -1.99
N LEU A 127 -1.08 -8.14 -1.59
CA LEU A 127 -0.22 -9.28 -1.26
C LEU A 127 0.56 -9.78 -2.47
N PHE A 128 -0.06 -9.79 -3.66
CA PHE A 128 0.61 -10.14 -4.91
C PHE A 128 1.77 -9.20 -5.23
N LYS A 129 1.56 -7.88 -5.12
CA LYS A 129 2.59 -6.88 -5.40
C LYS A 129 3.72 -6.96 -4.36
N LEU A 130 3.39 -7.15 -3.08
CA LEU A 130 4.36 -7.35 -1.99
C LEU A 130 5.17 -8.63 -2.18
N GLU A 131 4.55 -9.74 -2.60
CA GLU A 131 5.29 -10.97 -2.87
C GLU A 131 6.23 -10.84 -4.05
N GLY A 132 5.78 -10.17 -5.12
CA GLY A 132 6.65 -9.87 -6.25
C GLY A 132 7.85 -9.02 -5.88
N HIS A 133 7.71 -8.13 -4.88
CA HIS A 133 8.82 -7.37 -4.32
C HIS A 133 9.78 -8.23 -3.52
N GLY A 134 9.27 -9.11 -2.65
CA GLY A 134 10.08 -10.08 -1.89
C GLY A 134 10.68 -11.22 -2.73
N GLY A 135 10.23 -11.37 -3.98
CA GLY A 135 10.71 -12.36 -4.94
C GLY A 135 9.84 -13.61 -5.05
N TRP A 136 9.77 -14.16 -6.26
CA TRP A 136 8.90 -15.29 -6.62
C TRP A 136 9.51 -16.68 -6.36
N SER A 137 10.74 -16.76 -5.82
CA SER A 137 11.49 -18.01 -5.70
C SER A 137 10.73 -19.09 -4.92
N TYR A 138 10.00 -18.70 -3.87
CA TYR A 138 9.14 -19.62 -3.12
C TYR A 138 8.04 -20.21 -3.99
N ARG A 139 7.25 -19.39 -4.69
CA ARG A 139 6.19 -19.92 -5.56
C ARG A 139 6.71 -20.76 -6.72
N LEU A 140 7.89 -20.44 -7.24
CA LEU A 140 8.46 -21.13 -8.40
C LEU A 140 9.19 -22.43 -8.03
N HIS A 141 9.80 -22.49 -6.86
CA HIS A 141 10.70 -23.59 -6.49
C HIS A 141 10.27 -24.36 -5.23
N HIS A 142 9.48 -23.73 -4.35
CA HIS A 142 8.99 -24.29 -3.08
C HIS A 142 7.52 -23.91 -2.80
N PRO A 143 6.57 -24.25 -3.70
CA PRO A 143 5.16 -23.86 -3.55
C PRO A 143 4.52 -24.40 -2.26
N GLU A 144 5.11 -25.42 -1.64
CA GLU A 144 4.72 -25.97 -0.35
C GLU A 144 5.05 -25.06 0.85
N VAL A 145 5.97 -24.09 0.70
CA VAL A 145 6.36 -23.15 1.76
C VAL A 145 5.88 -21.74 1.42
N PRO A 146 4.87 -21.20 2.13
CA PRO A 146 4.47 -19.81 1.97
C PRO A 146 5.64 -18.86 2.23
N SER A 147 5.80 -17.84 1.38
CA SER A 147 6.95 -16.93 1.46
C SER A 147 7.07 -16.29 2.86
N PRO A 148 8.23 -16.41 3.54
CA PRO A 148 8.44 -15.79 4.84
C PRO A 148 8.40 -14.27 4.78
N TYR A 149 8.67 -13.67 3.60
CA TYR A 149 8.51 -12.23 3.42
C TYR A 149 7.07 -11.79 3.69
N LEU A 150 6.09 -12.60 3.28
CA LEU A 150 4.68 -12.35 3.58
C LEU A 150 4.28 -12.86 4.96
N TRP A 151 4.59 -14.11 5.28
CA TRP A 151 3.89 -14.87 6.33
C TRP A 151 4.73 -15.18 7.57
N ASN A 152 5.96 -14.69 7.69
CA ASN A 152 6.75 -14.93 8.89
C ASN A 152 6.06 -14.35 10.15
N CYS A 153 6.13 -15.09 11.26
CA CYS A 153 5.36 -14.88 12.51
C CYS A 153 3.87 -15.32 12.48
N SER A 154 3.38 -15.88 11.37
CA SER A 154 2.07 -16.57 11.32
C SER A 154 2.21 -18.08 11.54
N THR A 155 1.08 -18.76 11.69
CA THR A 155 1.01 -20.23 11.71
C THR A 155 1.41 -20.90 10.38
N TYR A 156 1.45 -20.14 9.28
CA TYR A 156 1.84 -20.65 7.96
C TYR A 156 3.34 -20.83 7.75
N TYR A 157 4.17 -20.24 8.61
CA TYR A 157 5.62 -20.32 8.50
C TYR A 157 6.25 -20.85 9.79
N SER A 158 7.08 -21.89 9.65
CA SER A 158 7.82 -22.50 10.74
C SER A 158 9.33 -22.33 10.57
N GLN A 159 9.87 -22.72 9.42
CA GLN A 159 11.30 -22.66 9.08
C GLN A 159 11.49 -22.81 7.57
N GLY A 160 12.68 -22.48 7.06
CA GLY A 160 13.02 -22.56 5.64
C GLY A 160 13.18 -21.18 5.04
N LYS A 161 14.41 -20.76 4.72
CA LYS A 161 14.68 -19.44 4.16
C LYS A 161 15.74 -19.51 3.08
N TYR A 162 15.56 -18.77 1.99
CA TYR A 162 16.68 -18.38 1.12
C TYR A 162 17.61 -17.41 1.87
N VAL A 163 18.83 -17.85 2.15
CA VAL A 163 19.87 -17.04 2.81
C VAL A 163 20.54 -16.12 1.79
N THR A 164 20.63 -16.58 0.55
CA THR A 164 20.95 -15.81 -0.67
C THR A 164 20.01 -16.27 -1.79
N ASP A 165 19.94 -15.53 -2.90
CA ASP A 165 19.03 -15.81 -4.02
C ASP A 165 19.11 -17.25 -4.54
N ASP A 166 20.27 -17.90 -4.40
CA ASP A 166 20.53 -19.27 -4.86
C ASP A 166 20.70 -20.29 -3.73
N SER A 167 20.67 -19.87 -2.46
CA SER A 167 20.95 -20.74 -1.30
C SER A 167 19.74 -20.92 -0.39
N TRP A 168 18.99 -21.99 -0.65
CA TRP A 168 17.93 -22.48 0.24
C TRP A 168 18.52 -23.09 1.52
N ASN A 169 17.99 -22.71 2.68
CA ASN A 169 18.29 -23.37 3.95
C ASN A 169 16.99 -23.75 4.67
N GLU A 170 16.74 -25.05 4.77
CA GLU A 170 15.54 -25.65 5.37
C GLU A 170 15.36 -25.33 6.86
N THR A 171 16.42 -24.91 7.55
CA THR A 171 16.42 -24.64 9.00
C THR A 171 16.57 -23.16 9.34
N ALA A 172 16.88 -22.30 8.36
CA ALA A 172 16.98 -20.87 8.58
C ALA A 172 15.60 -20.27 8.84
N VAL A 173 15.50 -19.44 9.89
CA VAL A 173 14.27 -18.76 10.29
C VAL A 173 14.39 -17.27 9.97
N ALA A 174 13.37 -16.70 9.33
CA ALA A 174 13.31 -15.27 9.12
C ALA A 174 13.16 -14.52 10.45
N GLN A 175 13.95 -13.45 10.64
CA GLN A 175 13.95 -12.68 11.89
C GLN A 175 12.90 -11.57 11.92
N ARG A 176 12.55 -11.00 10.76
CA ARG A 176 11.61 -9.88 10.61
C ARG A 176 10.18 -10.38 10.39
N CYS A 177 9.20 -9.72 10.98
CA CYS A 177 7.79 -10.06 10.79
C CYS A 177 7.41 -9.94 9.31
N GLY A 178 6.58 -10.87 8.83
CA GLY A 178 6.12 -10.83 7.45
C GLY A 178 5.16 -9.66 7.21
N VAL A 179 5.22 -9.07 6.02
CA VAL A 179 4.39 -7.90 5.68
C VAL A 179 2.90 -8.22 5.75
N ALA A 180 2.48 -9.45 5.39
CA ALA A 180 1.08 -9.85 5.47
C ALA A 180 0.60 -9.97 6.92
N VAL A 181 1.49 -10.37 7.84
CA VAL A 181 1.20 -10.46 9.28
C VAL A 181 1.03 -9.08 9.90
N LEU A 182 1.88 -8.11 9.54
CA LEU A 182 1.73 -6.71 9.96
C LEU A 182 0.42 -6.10 9.44
N LEU A 183 0.11 -6.33 8.16
CA LEU A 183 -1.16 -5.92 7.56
C LEU A 183 -2.37 -6.57 8.25
N ARG A 184 -2.28 -7.86 8.58
CA ARG A 184 -3.32 -8.58 9.32
C ARG A 184 -3.55 -7.94 10.67
N ARG A 185 -2.49 -7.63 11.42
CA ARG A 185 -2.62 -7.02 12.74
C ARG A 185 -3.17 -5.60 12.70
N LEU A 186 -2.77 -4.80 11.70
CA LEU A 186 -3.37 -3.48 11.44
C LEU A 186 -4.87 -3.59 11.16
N ALA A 187 -5.30 -4.59 10.39
CA ALA A 187 -6.71 -4.82 10.08
C ALA A 187 -7.49 -5.33 11.31
N GLU A 188 -6.92 -6.23 12.12
CA GLU A 188 -7.52 -6.70 13.38
C GLU A 188 -7.76 -5.59 14.40
N ARG A 189 -6.98 -4.51 14.33
CA ARG A 189 -7.10 -3.32 15.18
C ARG A 189 -7.99 -2.23 14.57
N ASP A 190 -8.66 -2.52 13.45
CA ASP A 190 -9.50 -1.56 12.70
C ASP A 190 -8.74 -0.28 12.30
N LEU A 191 -7.42 -0.37 12.08
CA LEU A 191 -6.55 0.75 11.72
C LEU A 191 -6.47 0.99 10.21
N ILE A 192 -6.76 -0.05 9.42
CA ILE A 192 -6.74 -0.02 7.96
C ILE A 192 -7.98 -0.70 7.40
N GLU A 193 -8.39 -0.23 6.22
CA GLU A 193 -9.40 -0.88 5.39
C GLU A 193 -8.79 -1.14 4.01
N PHE A 194 -8.99 -2.34 3.51
CA PHE A 194 -8.59 -2.69 2.14
C PHE A 194 -9.69 -2.27 1.16
N ALA A 195 -9.29 -1.91 -0.06
CA ALA A 195 -10.25 -1.68 -1.11
C ALA A 195 -11.01 -2.99 -1.41
N GLY A 196 -12.34 -2.91 -1.60
CA GLY A 196 -13.13 -4.06 -2.04
C GLY A 196 -12.61 -4.63 -3.36
N ALA A 197 -12.78 -5.93 -3.61
CA ALA A 197 -12.43 -6.52 -4.90
C ALA A 197 -13.22 -5.80 -6.02
N GLY A 198 -12.53 -5.05 -6.87
CA GLY A 198 -13.14 -4.23 -7.93
C GLY A 198 -13.44 -2.78 -7.54
N GLU A 199 -13.17 -2.35 -6.30
CA GLU A 199 -13.16 -0.94 -5.95
C GLU A 199 -11.75 -0.37 -6.11
N PRO A 200 -11.55 0.68 -6.94
CA PRO A 200 -10.26 1.34 -7.00
C PRO A 200 -9.97 1.95 -5.63
N ALA A 201 -8.84 1.55 -5.06
CA ALA A 201 -8.37 2.04 -3.78
C ALA A 201 -8.37 3.56 -3.80
N HIS A 202 -9.21 4.16 -2.95
CA HIS A 202 -9.34 5.60 -2.74
C HIS A 202 -8.95 6.38 -3.98
N GLY A 203 -9.80 6.32 -5.01
CA GLY A 203 -9.65 7.12 -6.22
C GLY A 203 -9.28 8.56 -5.84
N PRO A 204 -8.51 9.27 -6.69
CA PRO A 204 -7.94 10.57 -6.36
C PRO A 204 -9.01 11.43 -5.71
N LEU A 205 -8.72 11.94 -4.51
CA LEU A 205 -9.65 12.74 -3.69
C LEU A 205 -10.50 13.60 -4.62
N LEU A 206 -11.79 13.28 -4.74
CA LEU A 206 -12.72 14.03 -5.57
C LEU A 206 -12.79 15.44 -4.99
N ARG A 207 -12.02 16.35 -5.59
CA ARG A 207 -11.95 17.75 -5.20
C ARG A 207 -12.92 18.56 -6.02
N TYR A 208 -13.47 19.58 -5.38
CA TYR A 208 -14.18 20.65 -6.06
C TYR A 208 -13.24 21.34 -7.04
N ALA A 209 -13.61 21.36 -8.32
CA ALA A 209 -12.85 21.99 -9.38
C ALA A 209 -13.80 22.43 -10.49
N GLU A 210 -13.88 23.73 -10.73
CA GLU A 210 -14.73 24.31 -11.78
C GLU A 210 -14.05 24.34 -13.15
N THR A 211 -12.73 24.14 -13.20
CA THR A 211 -11.91 24.34 -14.41
C THR A 211 -11.18 23.09 -14.86
N GLU A 212 -11.29 21.98 -14.12
CA GLU A 212 -10.54 20.75 -14.37
C GLU A 212 -11.51 19.58 -14.57
N THR A 213 -11.29 18.81 -15.65
CA THR A 213 -12.04 17.59 -15.95
C THR A 213 -11.35 16.39 -15.35
N SER A 214 -12.09 15.52 -14.68
CA SER A 214 -11.57 14.25 -14.16
C SER A 214 -12.46 13.06 -14.57
N PRO A 215 -11.88 11.96 -15.09
CA PRO A 215 -12.62 10.72 -15.36
C PRO A 215 -13.38 10.19 -14.13
N TRP A 216 -12.85 10.44 -12.93
CA TRP A 216 -13.47 10.06 -11.66
C TRP A 216 -14.72 10.89 -11.34
N VAL A 217 -14.70 12.17 -11.72
CA VAL A 217 -15.87 13.05 -11.57
C VAL A 217 -16.97 12.64 -12.54
N GLU A 218 -16.63 12.23 -13.78
CA GLU A 218 -17.64 11.67 -14.68
C GLU A 218 -18.27 10.40 -14.13
N ALA A 219 -17.46 9.50 -13.55
CA ALA A 219 -17.95 8.29 -12.91
C ALA A 219 -18.90 8.62 -11.75
N LEU A 220 -18.52 9.59 -10.90
CA LEU A 220 -19.38 10.12 -9.84
C LEU A 220 -20.69 10.70 -10.39
N GLN A 221 -20.65 11.52 -11.44
CA GLN A 221 -21.85 12.12 -12.04
C GLN A 221 -22.78 11.05 -12.63
N ARG A 222 -22.22 10.02 -13.29
CA ARG A 222 -23.00 8.87 -13.79
C ARG A 222 -23.66 8.13 -12.63
N PHE A 223 -22.92 7.87 -11.54
CA PHE A 223 -23.47 7.26 -10.34
C PHE A 223 -24.58 8.11 -9.70
N LEU A 224 -24.36 9.42 -9.51
CA LEU A 224 -25.34 10.34 -8.92
C LEU A 224 -26.65 10.36 -9.73
N ASN A 225 -26.59 10.26 -11.06
CA ASN A 225 -27.77 10.17 -11.92
C ASN A 225 -28.55 8.85 -11.79
N THR A 226 -27.99 7.82 -11.14
CA THR A 226 -28.75 6.60 -10.83
C THR A 226 -29.67 6.76 -9.62
N LEU A 227 -29.49 7.83 -8.83
CA LEU A 227 -30.26 8.07 -7.63
C LEU A 227 -31.58 8.79 -7.99
N PRO A 228 -32.71 8.39 -7.36
CA PRO A 228 -33.99 9.02 -7.62
C PRO A 228 -33.97 10.50 -7.20
N GLY A 229 -34.36 11.39 -8.12
CA GLY A 229 -34.43 12.84 -7.87
C GLY A 229 -33.10 13.59 -8.00
N VAL A 230 -32.02 12.93 -8.41
CA VAL A 230 -30.73 13.56 -8.66
C VAL A 230 -30.45 13.60 -10.16
N TYR A 231 -30.23 14.81 -10.69
CA TYR A 231 -29.95 15.04 -12.10
C TYR A 231 -28.77 16.01 -12.26
N VAL A 232 -27.62 15.46 -12.63
CA VAL A 232 -26.34 16.16 -12.82
C VAL A 232 -25.84 15.92 -14.24
N LYS A 233 -25.28 16.93 -14.88
CA LYS A 233 -24.67 16.78 -16.20
C LYS A 233 -23.38 15.95 -16.08
N VAL A 234 -23.17 14.99 -16.98
CA VAL A 234 -21.91 14.23 -17.05
C VAL A 234 -20.94 15.00 -17.94
N ASP A 235 -20.10 15.84 -17.34
CA ASP A 235 -19.11 16.69 -18.00
C ASP A 235 -17.71 16.60 -17.38
N GLY A 236 -17.55 15.81 -16.32
CA GLY A 236 -16.27 15.62 -15.64
C GLY A 236 -15.86 16.80 -14.75
N TRP A 237 -16.69 17.83 -14.63
CA TRP A 237 -16.44 19.00 -13.78
C TRP A 237 -17.07 18.84 -12.40
N ALA A 238 -16.23 18.96 -11.36
CA ALA A 238 -16.65 18.87 -9.97
C ALA A 238 -17.20 20.22 -9.47
N GLY A 239 -18.16 20.78 -10.22
CA GLY A 239 -18.75 22.07 -9.95
C GLY A 239 -19.88 22.06 -8.90
N PRO A 240 -20.58 23.19 -8.72
CA PRO A 240 -21.55 23.40 -7.65
C PRO A 240 -22.67 22.34 -7.60
N ARG A 241 -23.16 21.91 -8.76
CA ARG A 241 -24.26 20.93 -8.86
C ARG A 241 -23.81 19.52 -8.53
N THR A 242 -22.61 19.12 -8.96
CA THR A 242 -22.03 17.81 -8.62
C THR A 242 -21.79 17.72 -7.11
N SER A 243 -21.22 18.77 -6.53
CA SER A 243 -20.97 18.84 -5.07
C SER A 243 -22.26 18.91 -4.24
N GLU A 244 -23.29 19.63 -4.71
CA GLU A 244 -24.59 19.66 -4.03
C GLU A 244 -25.31 18.30 -4.07
N ALA A 245 -25.26 17.61 -5.21
CA ALA A 245 -25.81 16.26 -5.33
C ALA A 245 -25.07 15.27 -4.43
N PHE A 246 -23.74 15.38 -4.35
CA PHE A 246 -22.91 14.61 -3.42
C PHE A 246 -23.27 14.91 -1.96
N HIS A 247 -23.53 16.18 -1.60
CA HIS A 247 -23.98 16.58 -0.27
C HIS A 247 -25.36 16.01 0.09
N LYS A 248 -26.30 15.96 -0.86
CA LYS A 248 -27.62 15.34 -0.61
C LYS A 248 -27.51 13.85 -0.28
N LEU A 249 -26.53 13.16 -0.85
CA LEU A 249 -26.27 11.74 -0.58
C LEU A 249 -25.53 11.52 0.74
N THR A 250 -24.47 12.29 0.98
CA THR A 250 -23.47 11.98 2.03
C THR A 250 -23.52 12.93 3.24
N GLY A 251 -24.30 14.01 3.15
CA GLY A 251 -24.29 15.10 4.13
C GLY A 251 -23.03 15.97 4.09
N ARG A 252 -22.10 15.76 3.15
CA ARG A 252 -20.82 16.49 3.04
C ARG A 252 -20.61 17.03 1.63
N TYR A 253 -20.03 18.22 1.51
CA TYR A 253 -19.62 18.76 0.21
C TYR A 253 -18.31 18.14 -0.26
N LEU A 254 -18.03 18.23 -1.57
CA LEU A 254 -16.74 17.83 -2.12
C LEU A 254 -15.61 18.67 -1.51
N SER A 255 -14.44 18.06 -1.37
CA SER A 255 -13.27 18.70 -0.75
C SER A 255 -12.85 19.94 -1.56
N GLY A 256 -12.83 21.12 -0.92
CA GLY A 256 -12.52 22.40 -1.58
C GLY A 256 -13.74 23.19 -2.06
N ASP A 257 -14.96 22.72 -1.84
CA ASP A 257 -16.16 23.51 -2.12
C ASP A 257 -16.23 24.73 -1.16
N PRO A 258 -16.41 25.96 -1.67
CA PRO A 258 -16.49 27.16 -0.82
C PRO A 258 -17.63 27.10 0.21
N ARG A 259 -18.70 26.34 -0.05
CA ARG A 259 -19.83 26.18 0.89
C ARG A 259 -19.53 25.25 2.06
N ALA A 260 -18.43 24.50 2.00
CA ALA A 260 -17.99 23.64 3.10
C ALA A 260 -17.37 24.45 4.26
N ALA A 261 -16.88 25.67 4.01
CA ALA A 261 -16.21 26.50 5.00
C ALA A 261 -17.17 27.34 5.88
N ASP A 262 -18.44 27.49 5.48
CA ASP A 262 -19.43 28.34 6.16
C ASP A 262 -20.23 27.61 7.27
N ARG A 263 -19.81 26.42 7.71
CA ARG A 263 -20.56 25.58 8.67
C ARG A 263 -19.72 24.94 9.78
N ASP A 264 -18.71 25.65 10.26
CA ASP A 264 -18.11 25.41 11.58
C ASP A 264 -18.46 26.56 12.55
#